data_AF-A0A9X6AFX2-F1
#
_entry.id   AF-A0A9X6AFX2-F1
#
_cell.length_a   1.000
_cell.length_b   1.000
_cell.length_c   1.000
_cell.angle_alpha   90.00
_cell.angle_beta   90.00
_cell.angle_gamma   90.00
#
_symmetry.space_group_name_H-M   'P 1'
#
loop_
_entity.id
_entity.type
_entity.pdbx_description
1 polymer ?
#
loop_
_entity_poly.entity_id
_entity_poly.type
_entity_poly.pdbx_seq_one_letter_code
_entity_poly.pdbx_strand_id
1 'polypeptide(L)'
;MASHRKWSPTGTRIAGIRTPALATAALTSVALLSQTANAAPSADSKPSIEEVEKKVDDLYHQAEAATEKYNATREKTAQQRKRVDSLLDDVAQRTEKLNTARDELGSFAAAQYRTGASAPDTATLLLADNPQDYFDQTQLMSRLTSRQKVAVDDYITEQAATTKKRAEASQSLQT
;
A
#
# COMPACT_ATOMS: atom_id res chain seq x y z
N MET A 1 42.27 -12.99 -12.55
CA MET A 1 42.37 -11.53 -12.63
C MET A 1 41.27 -10.93 -11.77
N ALA A 2 41.63 -9.96 -10.94
CA ALA A 2 40.90 -9.56 -9.75
C ALA A 2 39.58 -8.81 -10.04
N SER A 3 38.61 -9.11 -9.19
CA SER A 3 37.27 -8.56 -9.07
C SER A 3 37.28 -7.09 -8.65
N HIS A 4 36.66 -6.21 -9.44
CA HIS A 4 36.34 -4.85 -9.01
C HIS A 4 34.97 -4.85 -8.29
N ARG A 5 34.97 -4.83 -6.96
CA ARG A 5 33.81 -4.39 -6.17
C ARG A 5 33.80 -2.87 -6.14
N LYS A 6 32.75 -2.24 -6.67
CA LYS A 6 32.48 -0.83 -6.41
C LYS A 6 31.91 -0.68 -5.00
N TRP A 7 32.56 0.17 -4.23
CA TRP A 7 32.24 0.54 -2.86
C TRP A 7 31.13 1.59 -2.89
N SER A 8 29.98 1.30 -2.26
CA SER A 8 28.94 2.29 -2.00
C SER A 8 29.15 2.85 -0.59
N PRO A 9 29.26 4.17 -0.38
CA PRO A 9 29.30 4.72 0.96
C PRO A 9 27.88 4.82 1.53
N THR A 10 27.75 4.29 2.74
CA THR A 10 26.64 4.43 3.66
C THR A 10 26.41 5.91 3.99
N GLY A 11 25.18 6.38 3.82
CA GLY A 11 24.77 7.73 4.19
C GLY A 11 23.34 7.72 4.73
N THR A 12 23.20 7.25 5.97
CA THR A 12 21.96 7.32 6.74
C THR A 12 21.60 8.79 6.98
N ARG A 13 20.61 9.33 6.25
CA ARG A 13 19.90 10.54 6.69
C ARG A 13 18.50 10.17 7.15
N ILE A 14 18.45 10.05 8.47
CA ILE A 14 17.29 9.93 9.32
C ILE A 14 16.33 11.10 9.06
N ALA A 15 15.05 10.75 8.99
CA ALA A 15 13.88 11.56 9.31
C ALA A 15 13.92 13.06 8.98
N GLY A 16 13.28 13.42 7.87
CA GLY A 16 12.68 14.74 7.74
C GLY A 16 11.55 14.89 8.75
N ILE A 17 11.91 15.31 9.97
CA ILE A 17 10.97 15.89 10.93
C ILE A 17 10.45 17.16 10.28
N ARG A 18 9.28 17.08 9.65
CA ARG A 18 8.46 18.25 9.36
C ARG A 18 8.04 18.79 10.73
N THR A 19 8.77 19.77 11.23
CA THR A 19 8.32 20.59 12.35
C THR A 19 6.98 21.21 11.94
N PRO A 20 5.86 20.94 12.64
CA PRO A 20 4.73 21.85 12.52
C PRO A 20 5.25 23.20 13.03
N ALA A 21 5.24 24.21 12.18
CA ALA A 21 5.43 25.58 12.60
C ALA A 21 4.27 25.94 13.54
N LEU A 22 4.43 25.59 14.82
CA LEU A 22 3.62 26.12 15.90
C LEU A 22 3.96 27.61 15.95
N ALA A 23 3.06 28.39 15.35
CA ALA A 23 3.05 29.83 15.50
C ALA A 23 3.02 30.15 16.99
N THR A 24 4.17 30.52 17.54
CA THR A 24 4.27 31.14 18.86
C THR A 24 3.55 32.48 18.78
N ALA A 25 2.29 32.52 19.20
CA ALA A 25 1.57 33.76 19.43
C ALA A 25 2.29 34.51 20.55
N ALA A 26 2.99 35.59 20.20
CA ALA A 26 3.55 36.51 21.18
C ALA A 26 2.39 37.19 21.92
N LEU A 27 2.19 36.82 23.18
CA LEU A 27 1.31 37.56 24.09
C LEU A 27 2.02 38.87 24.44
N THR A 28 1.66 39.94 23.73
CA THR A 28 2.04 41.30 24.12
C THR A 28 1.30 41.65 25.41
N SER A 29 2.03 41.69 26.52
CA SER A 29 1.56 42.21 27.80
C SER A 29 1.13 43.66 27.63
N VAL A 30 -0.18 43.95 27.72
CA VAL A 30 -0.68 45.32 27.71
C VAL A 30 -0.28 45.97 29.05
N ALA A 31 0.69 46.86 29.00
CA ALA A 31 1.00 47.76 30.11
C ALA A 31 -0.09 48.85 30.18
N LEU A 32 -1.20 48.56 30.86
CA LEU A 32 -2.20 49.57 31.21
C LEU A 32 -1.71 50.36 32.42
N LEU A 33 -1.05 51.48 32.10
CA LEU A 33 -1.18 52.80 32.72
C LEU A 33 -1.48 52.83 34.24
N SER A 34 -0.45 53.18 35.01
CA SER A 34 -0.56 53.78 36.33
C SER A 34 -1.39 55.08 36.25
N GLN A 35 -2.69 55.00 36.55
CA GLN A 35 -3.48 56.15 36.97
C GLN A 35 -3.98 55.90 38.39
N THR A 36 -3.65 56.87 39.24
CA THR A 36 -3.91 56.93 40.67
C THR A 36 -5.40 57.04 40.99
N ALA A 37 -5.81 56.35 42.05
CA ALA A 37 -6.90 56.70 42.96
C ALA A 37 -8.30 56.90 42.36
N ASN A 38 -9.07 55.82 42.26
CA ASN A 38 -10.32 55.59 43.02
C ASN A 38 -11.03 54.35 42.43
N ALA A 39 -10.50 53.15 42.71
CA ALA A 39 -11.22 51.91 42.43
C ALA A 39 -12.18 51.65 43.59
N ALA A 40 -13.32 52.35 43.60
CA ALA A 40 -14.53 51.62 43.98
C ALA A 40 -14.56 50.41 43.04
N PRO A 41 -14.71 49.16 43.53
CA PRO A 41 -14.91 48.06 42.60
C PRO A 41 -16.08 48.51 41.75
N SER A 42 -15.86 48.69 40.45
CA SER A 42 -16.98 48.74 39.52
C SER A 42 -17.89 47.61 39.98
N ALA A 43 -19.16 47.90 40.18
CA ALA A 43 -20.17 46.86 40.26
C ALA A 43 -20.28 46.17 38.89
N ASP A 44 -19.14 45.76 38.34
CA ASP A 44 -18.97 44.83 37.25
C ASP A 44 -19.41 43.51 37.86
N SER A 45 -20.71 43.27 37.69
CA SER A 45 -21.47 42.09 38.02
C SER A 45 -20.57 40.86 38.10
N LYS A 46 -20.19 40.47 39.32
CA LYS A 46 -19.61 39.14 39.54
C LYS A 46 -20.63 38.14 38.98
N PRO A 47 -20.21 37.19 38.14
CA PRO A 47 -21.15 36.27 37.55
C PRO A 47 -21.92 35.56 38.66
N SER A 48 -23.23 35.41 38.48
CA SER A 48 -24.06 34.71 39.45
C SER A 48 -23.64 33.24 39.53
N ILE A 49 -24.00 32.56 40.62
CA ILE A 49 -23.69 31.13 40.76
C ILE A 49 -24.35 30.34 39.61
N GLU A 50 -25.57 30.72 39.21
CA GLU A 50 -26.26 30.12 38.08
C GLU A 50 -25.52 30.32 36.74
N GLU A 51 -24.91 31.49 36.52
CA GLU A 51 -24.10 31.75 35.32
C GLU A 51 -22.84 30.90 35.27
N VAL A 52 -22.21 30.67 36.43
CA VAL A 52 -21.04 29.77 36.54
C VAL A 52 -21.45 28.32 36.31
N GLU A 53 -22.54 27.86 36.93
CA GLU A 53 -23.07 26.50 36.75
C GLU A 53 -23.41 26.21 35.29
N LYS A 54 -24.15 27.11 34.64
CA LYS A 54 -24.46 27.01 33.21
C LYS A 54 -23.21 26.93 32.35
N LYS A 55 -22.18 27.73 32.66
CA LYS A 55 -20.91 27.70 31.92
C LYS A 55 -20.15 26.40 32.11
N VAL A 56 -20.21 25.81 33.30
CA VAL A 56 -19.61 24.50 33.59
C VAL A 56 -20.33 23.40 32.82
N ASP A 57 -21.66 23.40 32.82
CA ASP A 57 -22.47 22.46 32.04
C ASP A 57 -22.21 22.59 30.54
N ASP A 58 -22.15 23.81 30.01
CA ASP A 58 -21.80 24.08 28.61
C ASP A 58 -20.41 23.53 28.26
N LEU A 59 -19.44 23.61 29.18
CA LEU A 59 -18.09 23.07 28.99
C LEU A 59 -18.08 21.54 29.04
N TYR A 60 -18.85 20.92 29.95
CA TYR A 60 -19.00 19.46 30.00
C TYR A 60 -19.63 18.92 28.71
N HIS A 61 -20.71 19.54 28.24
CA HIS A 61 -21.33 19.17 26.96
C HIS A 61 -20.39 19.34 25.77
N GLN A 62 -19.57 20.41 25.73
CA GLN A 62 -18.55 20.57 24.70
C GLN A 62 -17.48 19.46 24.76
N ALA A 63 -17.05 19.07 25.97
CA ALA A 63 -16.08 18.01 26.16
C ALA A 63 -16.63 16.64 25.74
N GLU A 64 -17.88 16.35 26.07
CA GLU A 64 -18.58 15.14 25.63
C GLU A 64 -18.68 15.07 24.10
N ALA A 65 -19.18 16.13 23.46
CA ALA A 65 -19.31 16.19 22.00
C ALA A 65 -17.95 16.05 21.29
N ALA A 66 -16.90 16.68 21.84
CA ALA A 66 -15.54 16.54 21.32
C ALA A 66 -15.02 15.10 21.44
N THR A 67 -15.28 14.45 22.58
CA THR A 67 -14.87 13.06 22.84
C THR A 67 -15.61 12.08 21.94
N GLU A 68 -16.91 12.27 21.73
CA GLU A 68 -17.71 11.44 20.83
C GLU A 68 -17.22 11.57 19.38
N LYS A 69 -16.95 12.80 18.92
CA LYS A 69 -16.38 13.03 17.58
C LYS A 69 -15.00 12.38 17.43
N TYR A 70 -14.16 12.46 18.45
CA TYR A 70 -12.86 11.78 18.46
C TYR A 70 -13.03 10.27 18.36
N ASN A 71 -13.89 9.67 19.19
CA ASN A 71 -14.13 8.23 19.21
C ASN A 71 -14.67 7.72 17.87
N ALA A 72 -15.65 8.43 17.30
CA ALA A 72 -16.22 8.11 15.98
C ALA A 72 -15.16 8.19 14.87
N THR A 73 -14.29 9.20 14.91
CA THR A 73 -13.20 9.34 13.94
C THR A 73 -12.16 8.23 14.12
N ARG A 74 -11.76 7.94 15.36
CA ARG A 74 -10.81 6.88 15.70
C ARG A 74 -11.29 5.51 15.21
N GLU A 75 -12.57 5.21 15.40
CA GLU A 75 -13.18 3.97 14.93
C GLU A 75 -13.15 3.86 13.40
N LYS A 76 -13.57 4.92 12.69
CA LYS A 76 -13.49 4.97 11.22
C LYS A 76 -12.06 4.76 10.71
N THR A 77 -11.08 5.41 11.33
CA THR A 77 -9.66 5.23 10.99
C THR A 77 -9.19 3.80 11.25
N ALA A 78 -9.60 3.18 12.36
CA ALA A 78 -9.25 1.79 12.66
C ALA A 78 -9.84 0.81 11.63
N GLN A 79 -11.08 1.02 11.21
CA GLN A 79 -11.72 0.22 10.15
C GLN A 79 -11.01 0.41 8.80
N GLN A 80 -10.66 1.64 8.44
CA GLN A 80 -9.94 1.92 7.19
C GLN A 80 -8.56 1.26 7.17
N ARG A 81 -7.81 1.31 8.28
CA ARG A 81 -6.52 0.62 8.41
C ARG A 81 -6.66 -0.89 8.18
N LYS A 82 -7.61 -1.55 8.84
CA LYS A 82 -7.87 -2.98 8.62
C LYS A 82 -8.19 -3.31 7.17
N ARG A 83 -8.95 -2.44 6.49
CA ARG A 83 -9.28 -2.62 5.06
C ARG A 83 -8.04 -2.49 4.18
N VAL A 84 -7.19 -1.50 4.44
CA VAL A 84 -5.92 -1.32 3.74
C VAL A 84 -5.00 -2.53 3.96
N ASP A 85 -4.84 -2.98 5.21
CA ASP A 85 -3.99 -4.12 5.55
C ASP A 85 -4.44 -5.38 4.79
N SER A 86 -5.74 -5.67 4.79
CA SER A 86 -6.30 -6.79 4.01
C SER A 86 -6.06 -6.66 2.50
N LEU A 87 -6.11 -5.45 1.94
CA LEU A 87 -5.81 -5.24 0.52
C LEU A 87 -4.33 -5.43 0.22
N LEU A 88 -3.44 -5.04 1.14
CA LEU A 88 -2.00 -5.26 0.99
C LEU A 88 -1.65 -6.75 1.07
N ASP A 89 -2.30 -7.49 1.97
CA ASP A 89 -2.16 -8.96 2.06
C ASP A 89 -2.64 -9.64 0.76
N ASP A 90 -3.80 -9.23 0.23
CA ASP A 90 -4.31 -9.70 -1.07
C ASP A 90 -3.31 -9.43 -2.22
N VAL A 91 -2.69 -8.24 -2.23
CA VAL A 91 -1.66 -7.88 -3.22
C VAL A 91 -0.43 -8.76 -3.08
N ALA A 92 0.00 -9.06 -1.85
CA ALA A 92 1.14 -9.93 -1.60
C ALA A 92 0.88 -11.35 -2.13
N GLN A 93 -0.25 -11.96 -1.77
CA GLN A 93 -0.64 -13.30 -2.23
C GLN A 93 -0.76 -13.39 -3.76
N ARG A 94 -1.32 -12.37 -4.41
CA ARG A 94 -1.42 -12.34 -5.88
C ARG A 94 -0.08 -12.12 -6.56
N THR A 95 0.79 -11.31 -5.95
CA THR A 95 2.15 -11.13 -6.45
C THR A 95 2.94 -12.44 -6.38
N GLU A 96 2.74 -13.25 -5.33
CA GLU A 96 3.31 -14.59 -5.23
C GLU A 96 2.82 -15.50 -6.37
N LYS A 97 1.50 -15.60 -6.58
CA LYS A 97 0.93 -16.39 -7.70
C LYS A 97 1.45 -15.95 -9.07
N LEU A 98 1.54 -14.63 -9.29
CA LEU A 98 2.11 -14.07 -10.51
C LEU A 98 3.58 -14.46 -10.70
N ASN A 99 4.37 -14.51 -9.63
CA ASN A 99 5.76 -14.95 -9.70
C ASN A 99 5.86 -16.45 -10.00
N THR A 100 5.02 -17.28 -9.39
CA THR A 100 4.94 -18.72 -9.73
C THR A 100 4.61 -18.93 -11.22
N ALA A 101 3.62 -18.21 -11.76
CA ALA A 101 3.28 -18.30 -13.17
C ALA A 101 4.42 -17.81 -14.09
N ARG A 102 5.18 -16.79 -13.65
CA ARG A 102 6.39 -16.33 -14.36
C ARG A 102 7.49 -17.38 -14.37
N ASP A 103 7.72 -18.04 -13.25
CA ASP A 103 8.75 -19.07 -13.14
C ASP A 103 8.40 -20.29 -14.01
N GLU A 104 7.13 -20.70 -14.03
CA GLU A 104 6.65 -21.76 -14.91
C GLU A 104 6.84 -21.38 -16.39
N LEU A 105 6.43 -20.18 -16.78
CA LEU A 105 6.64 -19.69 -18.15
C LEU A 105 8.13 -19.60 -18.51
N GLY A 106 8.97 -19.16 -17.58
CA GLY A 106 10.43 -19.11 -17.72
C GLY A 106 11.06 -20.49 -17.92
N SER A 107 10.50 -21.54 -17.31
CA SER A 107 10.98 -22.91 -17.48
C SER A 107 10.84 -23.41 -18.92
N PHE A 108 9.73 -23.07 -19.60
CA PHE A 108 9.52 -23.38 -21.01
C PHE A 108 10.51 -22.62 -21.90
N ALA A 109 10.72 -21.32 -21.63
CA ALA A 109 11.69 -20.51 -22.36
C ALA A 109 13.13 -21.04 -22.21
N ALA A 110 13.51 -21.46 -20.99
CA ALA A 110 14.81 -22.05 -20.71
C ALA A 110 14.98 -23.44 -21.37
N ALA A 111 13.91 -24.22 -21.48
CA ALA A 111 13.92 -25.47 -22.24
C ALA A 111 14.17 -25.20 -23.73
N GLN A 112 13.41 -24.28 -24.32
CA GLN A 112 13.55 -23.88 -25.73
C GLN A 112 14.96 -23.37 -26.06
N TYR A 113 15.57 -22.59 -25.17
CA TYR A 113 16.93 -22.10 -25.35
C TYR A 113 17.98 -23.23 -25.34
N ARG A 114 17.79 -24.25 -24.49
CA ARG A 114 18.70 -25.40 -24.40
C ARG A 114 18.56 -26.37 -25.57
N THR A 115 17.34 -26.60 -26.06
CA THR A 115 17.08 -27.56 -27.14
C THR A 115 17.24 -26.96 -28.53
N GLY A 116 17.18 -25.62 -28.66
CA GLY A 116 17.21 -24.94 -29.94
C GLY A 116 15.91 -25.12 -30.74
N ALA A 117 15.91 -24.63 -31.98
CA ALA A 117 14.78 -24.83 -32.89
C ALA A 117 14.74 -26.29 -33.36
N SER A 118 13.57 -26.91 -33.29
CA SER A 118 13.35 -28.28 -33.75
C SER A 118 13.42 -28.40 -35.28
N ALA A 119 13.78 -29.59 -35.77
CA ALA A 119 13.70 -29.90 -37.19
C ALA A 119 12.25 -29.73 -37.71
N PRO A 120 12.05 -29.37 -38.99
CA PRO A 120 10.72 -29.30 -39.58
C PRO A 120 9.96 -30.62 -39.45
N ASP A 121 8.64 -30.57 -39.21
CA ASP A 121 7.80 -31.77 -39.00
C ASP A 121 7.96 -32.83 -40.09
N THR A 122 8.13 -32.39 -41.35
CA THR A 122 8.36 -33.28 -42.50
C THR A 122 9.70 -34.03 -42.41
N ALA A 123 10.75 -33.38 -41.91
CA ALA A 123 12.04 -34.03 -41.69
C ALA A 123 11.96 -35.04 -40.54
N THR A 124 11.22 -34.71 -39.48
CA THR A 124 10.99 -35.60 -38.33
C THR A 124 10.23 -36.87 -38.75
N LEU A 125 9.23 -36.76 -39.63
CA LEU A 125 8.50 -37.91 -40.16
C LEU A 125 9.38 -38.80 -41.06
N LEU A 126 10.17 -38.20 -41.95
CA LEU A 126 11.01 -38.95 -42.90
C LEU A 126 12.19 -39.66 -42.23
N LEU A 127 12.64 -39.16 -41.07
CA LEU A 127 13.76 -39.72 -40.32
C LEU A 127 13.30 -40.64 -39.17
N ALA A 128 12.00 -40.83 -38.97
CA ALA A 128 11.47 -41.73 -37.95
C ALA A 128 11.73 -43.19 -38.31
N ASP A 129 12.16 -44.00 -37.34
CA ASP A 129 12.43 -45.43 -37.53
C ASP A 129 11.15 -46.21 -37.88
N ASN A 130 10.00 -45.76 -37.37
CA ASN A 130 8.68 -46.26 -37.76
C ASN A 130 7.61 -45.14 -37.68
N PRO A 131 6.44 -45.29 -38.36
CA PRO A 131 5.39 -44.28 -38.37
C PRO A 131 4.74 -44.01 -37.00
N GLN A 132 4.72 -45.00 -36.10
CA GLN A 132 4.11 -44.85 -34.78
C GLN A 132 4.89 -43.87 -33.90
N ASP A 133 6.23 -43.90 -33.96
CA ASP A 133 7.10 -43.01 -33.19
C ASP A 133 6.82 -41.53 -33.49
N TYR A 134 6.54 -41.20 -34.76
CA TYR A 134 6.15 -39.85 -35.17
C TYR A 134 4.84 -39.40 -34.52
N PHE A 135 3.81 -40.25 -34.51
CA PHE A 135 2.52 -39.90 -33.90
C PHE A 135 2.63 -39.77 -32.38
N ASP A 136 3.39 -40.65 -31.73
CA ASP A 136 3.63 -40.59 -30.29
C ASP A 136 4.36 -39.29 -29.91
N GLN A 137 5.37 -38.90 -30.68
CA GLN A 137 6.06 -37.63 -30.51
C GLN A 137 5.12 -36.44 -30.74
N THR A 138 4.29 -36.48 -31.78
CA THR A 138 3.31 -35.41 -32.07
C THR A 138 2.30 -35.24 -30.95
N GLN A 139 1.80 -36.35 -30.38
CA GLN A 139 0.88 -36.33 -29.24
C GLN A 139 1.55 -35.75 -27.99
N LEU A 140 2.81 -36.11 -27.73
CA LEU A 140 3.58 -35.53 -26.63
C LEU A 140 3.76 -34.03 -26.82
N MET A 141 4.15 -33.57 -28.01
CA MET A 141 4.32 -32.15 -28.32
C MET A 141 3.01 -31.38 -28.16
N SER A 142 1.89 -31.93 -28.64
CA SER A 142 0.56 -31.33 -28.46
C SER A 142 0.21 -31.12 -26.98
N ARG A 143 0.51 -32.10 -26.12
CA ARG A 143 0.31 -31.97 -24.65
C ARG A 143 1.22 -30.91 -24.03
N LEU A 144 2.48 -30.81 -24.47
CA LEU A 144 3.41 -29.78 -23.99
C LEU A 144 2.97 -28.37 -24.42
N THR A 145 2.60 -28.19 -25.69
CA THR A 145 2.05 -26.93 -26.20
C THR A 145 0.78 -26.53 -25.46
N SER A 146 -0.10 -27.50 -25.16
CA SER A 146 -1.30 -27.26 -24.36
C SER A 146 -0.97 -26.76 -22.95
N ARG A 147 0.04 -27.34 -22.29
CA ARG A 147 0.52 -26.87 -20.98
C ARG A 147 1.12 -25.47 -21.05
N GLN A 148 1.94 -25.21 -22.07
CA GLN A 148 2.52 -23.88 -22.28
C GLN A 148 1.43 -22.82 -22.47
N LYS A 149 0.37 -23.14 -23.23
CA LYS A 149 -0.79 -22.26 -23.39
C LYS A 149 -1.45 -21.96 -22.04
N VAL A 150 -1.71 -22.98 -21.22
CA VAL A 150 -2.29 -22.79 -19.88
C VAL A 150 -1.40 -21.87 -19.02
N ALA A 151 -0.09 -22.09 -18.99
CA ALA A 151 0.82 -21.24 -18.22
C ALA A 151 0.82 -19.77 -18.68
N VAL A 152 0.71 -19.53 -20.00
CA VAL A 152 0.54 -18.16 -20.55
C VAL A 152 -0.79 -17.56 -20.11
N ASP A 153 -1.88 -18.32 -20.20
CA ASP A 153 -3.22 -17.85 -19.81
C ASP A 153 -3.29 -17.53 -18.31
N ASP A 154 -2.66 -18.36 -17.46
CA ASP A 154 -2.53 -18.15 -16.02
C ASP A 154 -1.70 -16.90 -15.70
N TYR A 155 -0.57 -16.71 -16.38
CA TYR A 155 0.26 -15.51 -16.23
C TYR A 155 -0.53 -14.23 -16.53
N ILE A 156 -1.26 -14.20 -17.66
CA ILE A 156 -2.05 -13.03 -18.07
C ILE A 156 -3.16 -12.76 -17.04
N THR A 157 -3.85 -13.80 -16.59
CA THR A 157 -4.89 -13.71 -15.57
C THR A 157 -4.36 -13.13 -14.26
N GLU A 158 -3.28 -13.68 -13.73
CA GLU A 158 -2.70 -13.21 -12.46
C GLU A 158 -2.08 -11.81 -12.59
N GLN A 159 -1.55 -11.46 -13.75
CA GLN A 159 -1.03 -10.11 -14.01
C GLN A 159 -2.16 -9.06 -13.95
N ALA A 160 -3.29 -9.34 -14.60
CA ALA A 160 -4.45 -8.47 -14.59
C ALA A 160 -5.03 -8.32 -13.17
N ALA A 161 -5.18 -9.45 -12.46
CA ALA A 161 -5.72 -9.46 -11.10
C ALA A 161 -4.82 -8.72 -10.10
N THR A 162 -3.49 -8.93 -10.18
CA THR A 162 -2.50 -8.24 -9.35
C THR A 162 -2.54 -6.73 -9.59
N THR A 163 -2.63 -6.30 -10.85
CA THR A 163 -2.68 -4.88 -11.22
C THR A 163 -3.94 -4.22 -10.66
N LYS A 164 -5.09 -4.87 -10.80
CA LYS A 164 -6.35 -4.40 -10.22
C LYS A 164 -6.26 -4.22 -8.71
N LYS A 165 -5.73 -5.22 -7.99
CA LYS A 165 -5.60 -5.14 -6.52
C LYS A 165 -4.64 -4.07 -6.05
N ARG A 166 -3.53 -3.85 -6.76
CA ARG A 166 -2.61 -2.74 -6.46
C ARG A 166 -3.28 -1.38 -6.63
N ALA A 167 -4.14 -1.22 -7.65
CA ALA A 167 -4.91 0.00 -7.84
C ALA A 167 -5.92 0.23 -6.70
N GLU A 168 -6.67 -0.81 -6.32
CA GLU A 168 -7.62 -0.76 -5.19
C GLU A 168 -6.92 -0.39 -3.86
N ALA A 169 -5.77 -1.00 -3.59
CA ALA A 169 -4.96 -0.71 -2.41
C ALA A 169 -4.45 0.74 -2.42
N SER A 170 -3.92 1.20 -3.57
CA SER A 170 -3.40 2.57 -3.73
C SER A 170 -4.49 3.62 -3.54
N GLN A 171 -5.70 3.37 -4.04
CA GLN A 171 -6.85 4.24 -3.85
C GLN A 171 -7.30 4.28 -2.38
N SER A 172 -7.30 3.13 -1.70
CA SER A 172 -7.69 3.04 -0.29
C SER A 172 -6.72 3.75 0.65
N LEU A 173 -5.47 3.99 0.23
CA LEU A 173 -4.50 4.79 0.98
C LEU A 173 -4.75 6.31 0.87
N GLN A 174 -5.51 6.76 -0.13
CA GLN A 174 -5.80 8.18 -0.36
C GLN A 174 -7.06 8.67 0.38
N THR A 175 -7.90 7.74 0.84
CA THR A 175 -9.17 7.98 1.53
C THR A 175 -9.07 7.65 3.01
#